data_AF-A0A1C6H3R5-F1
#
_entry.id   AF-A0A1C6H3R5-F1
#
_cell.length_a   1.000
_cell.length_b   1.000
_cell.length_c   1.000
_cell.angle_alpha   90.00
_cell.angle_beta   90.00
_cell.angle_gamma   90.00
#
_symmetry.space_group_name_H-M   'P 1'
#
loop_
_entity.id
_entity.type
_entity.pdbx_description
1 polymer ?
#
loop_
_entity_poly.entity_id
_entity_poly.type
_entity_poly.pdbx_seq_one_letter_code
_entity_poly.pdbx_strand_id
1 'polypeptide(L)'
;MLHTISENIANSLFDEESKYPMSIYVYGIELMISSLIGTIVVLTMGILFKSVIESIIFMVSLSLIRFFSGGYHAQTYIRCNTVFAISALLVFITSKLYIKYLMEYNIIIHIGVFVVSFIIMAIFSPVENENKKIDKSDRLKFKIISISITFIEIILSMFIYYETGFDSVLAVLPTIIVVDVAILVEIILKERRKSYVSKEKC
;
A
#
# COMPACT_ATOMS: atom_id res chain seq x y z
N MET A 1 -15.15 18.24 8.96
CA MET A 1 -14.12 18.30 10.02
C MET A 1 -12.71 18.24 9.43
N LEU A 2 -12.29 17.15 8.78
CA LEU A 2 -10.94 17.05 8.16
C LEU A 2 -10.70 18.18 7.15
N HIS A 3 -11.70 18.45 6.29
CA HIS A 3 -11.65 19.53 5.31
C HIS A 3 -11.40 20.89 5.93
N THR A 4 -12.22 21.28 6.90
CA THR A 4 -12.12 22.57 7.61
C THR A 4 -10.77 22.75 8.31
N ILE A 5 -10.23 21.70 8.93
CA ILE A 5 -8.89 21.75 9.54
C ILE A 5 -7.83 21.97 8.46
N SER A 6 -7.95 21.25 7.34
CA SER A 6 -6.98 21.33 6.24
C SER A 6 -7.03 22.68 5.53
N GLU A 7 -8.22 23.25 5.38
CA GLU A 7 -8.45 24.60 4.84
C GLU A 7 -7.83 25.67 5.73
N ASN A 8 -8.04 25.60 7.05
CA ASN A 8 -7.41 26.53 8.00
C ASN A 8 -5.88 26.46 7.96
N ILE A 9 -5.32 25.25 7.89
CA ILE A 9 -3.87 25.06 7.77
C ILE A 9 -3.37 25.59 6.43
N ALA A 10 -4.06 25.30 5.32
CA ALA A 10 -3.68 25.79 4.00
C ALA A 10 -3.67 27.31 3.97
N ASN A 11 -4.74 27.96 4.45
CA ASN A 11 -4.88 29.42 4.50
C ASN A 11 -3.83 30.09 5.39
N SER A 12 -3.25 29.36 6.33
CA SER A 12 -2.15 29.85 7.17
C SER A 12 -0.77 29.69 6.53
N LEU A 13 -0.61 28.82 5.54
CA LEU A 13 0.69 28.44 4.98
C LEU A 13 0.90 28.94 3.54
N PHE A 14 -0.19 29.23 2.82
CA PHE A 14 -0.16 29.54 1.39
C PHE A 14 -1.05 30.73 1.08
N ASP A 15 -0.55 31.60 0.21
CA ASP A 15 -1.28 32.77 -0.30
C ASP A 15 -1.84 32.48 -1.71
N GLU A 16 -2.72 33.35 -2.21
CA GLU A 16 -3.33 33.21 -3.54
C GLU A 16 -2.33 33.22 -4.71
N GLU A 17 -1.14 33.81 -4.51
CA GLU A 17 -0.05 33.82 -5.51
C GLU A 17 0.75 32.50 -5.57
N SER A 18 0.36 31.50 -4.79
CA SER A 18 1.04 30.21 -4.75
C SER A 18 0.97 29.47 -6.10
N LYS A 19 1.99 28.63 -6.35
CA LYS A 19 2.18 27.90 -7.63
C LYS A 19 0.97 27.07 -8.07
N TYR A 20 0.17 26.58 -7.13
CA TYR A 20 -1.00 25.74 -7.39
C TYR A 20 -2.27 26.37 -6.80
N PRO A 21 -3.45 26.05 -7.33
CA PRO A 21 -4.72 26.46 -6.73
C PRO A 21 -4.83 25.98 -5.27
N MET A 22 -5.48 26.80 -4.43
CA MET A 22 -5.60 26.52 -3.00
C MET A 22 -6.21 25.13 -2.69
N SER A 23 -7.16 24.69 -3.52
CA SER A 23 -7.79 23.37 -3.41
C SER A 23 -6.79 22.21 -3.50
N ILE A 24 -5.68 22.36 -4.22
CA ILE A 24 -4.63 21.34 -4.31
C ILE A 24 -3.86 21.25 -2.99
N TYR A 25 -3.55 22.39 -2.36
CA TYR A 25 -2.89 22.42 -1.05
C TYR A 25 -3.78 21.82 0.04
N VAL A 26 -5.07 22.19 0.07
CA VAL A 26 -6.06 21.63 1.00
C VAL A 26 -6.14 20.11 0.85
N TYR A 27 -6.25 19.60 -0.39
CA TYR A 27 -6.27 18.16 -0.65
C TYR A 27 -4.99 17.47 -0.18
N GLY A 28 -3.82 18.07 -0.44
CA GLY A 28 -2.54 17.54 0.03
C GLY A 28 -2.48 17.42 1.56
N ILE A 29 -2.92 18.46 2.27
CA ILE A 29 -2.96 18.47 3.74
C ILE A 29 -3.97 17.44 4.26
N GLU A 30 -5.16 17.32 3.67
CA GLU A 30 -6.14 16.29 4.02
C GLU A 30 -5.54 14.89 3.92
N LEU A 31 -4.84 14.62 2.81
CA LEU A 31 -4.20 13.33 2.57
C LEU A 31 -3.09 13.07 3.60
N MET A 32 -2.28 14.09 3.94
CA MET A 32 -1.25 13.99 4.97
C MET A 32 -1.84 13.68 6.35
N ILE A 33 -2.86 14.42 6.78
CA ILE A 33 -3.53 14.20 8.08
C ILE A 33 -4.18 12.82 8.11
N SER A 34 -4.91 12.43 7.06
CA SER A 34 -5.52 11.10 6.97
C SER A 34 -4.47 10.00 7.09
N SER A 35 -3.34 10.14 6.39
CA SER A 35 -2.26 9.17 6.42
C SER A 35 -1.61 9.10 7.80
N LEU A 36 -1.41 10.24 8.47
CA LEU A 36 -0.90 10.30 9.83
C LEU A 36 -1.81 9.57 10.82
N ILE A 37 -3.13 9.78 10.72
CA ILE A 37 -4.13 9.05 11.52
C ILE A 37 -4.01 7.54 11.27
N GLY A 38 -3.92 7.12 10.00
CA GLY A 38 -3.75 5.72 9.62
C GLY A 38 -2.48 5.10 10.23
N THR A 39 -1.36 5.80 10.15
CA THR A 39 -0.08 5.39 10.75
C THR A 39 -0.19 5.22 12.26
N ILE A 40 -0.78 6.20 12.97
CA ILE A 40 -0.97 6.13 14.43
C ILE A 40 -1.81 4.90 14.78
N VAL A 41 -2.92 4.67 14.07
CA VAL A 41 -3.80 3.51 14.30
C VAL A 41 -3.03 2.20 14.13
N VAL A 42 -2.27 2.03 13.04
CA VAL A 42 -1.50 0.81 12.79
C VAL A 42 -0.38 0.61 13.82
N LEU A 43 0.30 1.66 14.24
CA LEU A 43 1.31 1.57 15.30
C LEU A 43 0.69 1.20 16.65
N THR A 44 -0.45 1.81 17.02
CA THR A 44 -1.19 1.44 18.24
C THR A 44 -1.63 -0.01 18.18
N MET A 45 -2.12 -0.50 17.04
CA MET A 45 -2.42 -1.92 16.86
C MET A 45 -1.17 -2.78 17.01
N GLY A 46 -0.04 -2.39 16.42
CA GLY A 46 1.24 -3.08 16.61
C GLY A 46 1.60 -3.21 18.10
N ILE A 47 1.38 -2.18 18.91
CA ILE A 47 1.62 -2.24 20.36
C ILE A 47 0.64 -3.22 21.04
N LEU A 48 -0.66 -3.10 20.76
CA LEU A 48 -1.71 -3.93 21.36
C LEU A 48 -1.54 -5.43 21.04
N PHE A 49 -1.15 -5.72 19.80
CA PHE A 49 -0.93 -7.09 19.32
C PHE A 49 0.50 -7.58 19.54
N LYS A 50 1.39 -6.80 20.16
CA LYS A 50 2.82 -7.12 20.33
C LYS A 50 3.52 -7.45 18.99
N SER A 51 3.22 -6.67 17.97
CA SER A 51 3.75 -6.77 16.60
C SER A 51 4.19 -5.40 16.07
N VAL A 52 4.94 -4.64 16.88
CA VAL A 52 5.39 -3.28 16.54
C VAL A 52 6.39 -3.31 15.38
N ILE A 53 7.27 -4.31 15.31
CA ILE A 53 8.24 -4.36 14.21
C ILE A 53 7.57 -4.76 12.90
N GLU A 54 6.66 -5.73 12.95
CA GLU A 54 5.87 -6.16 11.80
C GLU A 54 4.99 -5.02 11.29
N SER A 55 4.49 -4.13 12.17
CA SER A 55 3.73 -2.95 11.75
C SER A 55 4.60 -1.95 10.99
N ILE A 56 5.84 -1.71 11.44
CA ILE A 56 6.80 -0.86 10.74
C ILE A 56 7.15 -1.47 9.38
N ILE A 57 7.49 -2.77 9.34
CA ILE A 57 7.80 -3.49 8.09
C ILE A 57 6.63 -3.40 7.11
N PHE A 58 5.42 -3.69 7.57
CA PHE A 58 4.20 -3.58 6.76
C PHE A 58 4.04 -2.18 6.17
N MET A 59 4.14 -1.13 6.99
CA MET A 59 3.95 0.24 6.53
C MET A 59 5.01 0.66 5.51
N VAL A 60 6.28 0.35 5.76
CA VAL A 60 7.39 0.70 4.87
C VAL A 60 7.26 -0.07 3.56
N SER A 61 7.12 -1.39 3.61
CA SER A 61 7.02 -2.25 2.43
C SER A 61 5.80 -1.90 1.57
N LEU A 62 4.63 -1.80 2.19
CA LEU A 62 3.41 -1.41 1.50
C LEU A 62 3.58 -0.04 0.82
N SER A 63 4.12 0.95 1.54
CA SER A 63 4.26 2.31 1.01
C SER A 63 5.24 2.37 -0.17
N LEU A 64 6.40 1.70 -0.07
CA LEU A 64 7.41 1.68 -1.12
C LEU A 64 6.87 1.03 -2.39
N ILE A 65 6.31 -0.18 -2.28
CA ILE A 65 5.80 -0.90 -3.47
C ILE A 65 4.59 -0.15 -4.04
N ARG A 66 3.64 0.27 -3.21
CA ARG A 66 2.39 0.93 -3.64
C ARG A 66 2.63 2.32 -4.25
N PHE A 67 3.69 3.02 -3.83
CA PHE A 67 4.05 4.30 -4.43
C PHE A 67 4.27 4.17 -5.95
N PHE A 68 4.95 3.10 -6.39
CA PHE A 68 5.24 2.88 -7.80
C PHE A 68 4.19 2.01 -8.49
N SER A 69 3.66 0.98 -7.84
CA SER A 69 2.69 0.06 -8.43
C SER A 69 1.26 0.60 -8.50
N GLY A 70 0.92 1.58 -7.67
CA GLY A 70 -0.46 2.04 -7.50
C GLY A 70 -1.30 1.01 -6.75
N GLY A 71 -2.59 0.94 -7.05
CA GLY A 71 -3.54 0.03 -6.40
C GLY A 71 -4.72 0.76 -5.77
N TYR A 72 -5.51 0.02 -4.99
CA TYR A 72 -6.80 0.49 -4.49
C TYR A 72 -6.69 1.70 -3.57
N HIS A 73 -7.38 2.78 -3.90
CA HIS A 73 -7.65 3.90 -3.00
C HIS A 73 -9.16 4.02 -2.79
N ALA A 74 -9.58 3.98 -1.53
CA ALA A 74 -10.99 4.12 -1.20
C ALA A 74 -11.50 5.54 -1.49
N GLN A 75 -12.79 5.65 -1.79
CA GLN A 75 -13.46 6.93 -2.06
C GLN A 75 -13.44 7.90 -0.86
N THR A 76 -13.27 7.37 0.36
CA THR A 76 -13.20 8.19 1.57
C THR A 76 -12.01 7.82 2.43
N TYR A 77 -11.44 8.82 3.11
CA TYR A 77 -10.30 8.67 4.02
C TYR A 77 -10.56 7.65 5.13
N ILE A 78 -11.77 7.63 5.71
CA ILE A 78 -12.16 6.66 6.75
C ILE A 78 -12.09 5.24 6.19
N ARG A 79 -12.71 4.99 5.03
CA ARG A 79 -12.67 3.66 4.39
C ARG A 79 -11.24 3.23 4.07
N CYS A 80 -10.40 4.16 3.61
CA CYS A 80 -8.99 3.90 3.33
C CYS A 80 -8.25 3.46 4.61
N ASN A 81 -8.38 4.23 5.69
CA ASN A 81 -7.73 3.92 6.97
C ASN A 81 -8.27 2.62 7.58
N THR A 82 -9.55 2.30 7.42
CA THR A 82 -10.13 1.02 7.84
C THR A 82 -9.52 -0.15 7.07
N VAL A 83 -9.44 -0.08 5.74
CA VAL A 83 -8.83 -1.14 4.92
C VAL A 83 -7.34 -1.30 5.26
N PHE A 84 -6.63 -0.19 5.48
CA PHE A 84 -5.23 -0.20 5.90
C PHE A 84 -5.03 -0.89 7.25
N ALA A 85 -5.87 -0.56 8.25
CA ALA A 85 -5.84 -1.19 9.57
C ALA A 85 -6.17 -2.69 9.51
N ILE A 86 -7.20 -3.09 8.75
CA ILE A 86 -7.54 -4.50 8.54
C ILE A 86 -6.38 -5.25 7.88
N SER A 87 -5.75 -4.65 6.86
CA SER A 87 -4.62 -5.25 6.17
C SER A 87 -3.42 -5.46 7.12
N ALA A 88 -3.12 -4.48 7.96
CA ALA A 88 -2.09 -4.61 9.00
C ALA A 88 -2.41 -5.76 9.96
N LEU A 89 -3.67 -5.86 10.41
CA LEU A 89 -4.09 -6.94 11.30
C LEU A 89 -3.93 -8.31 10.64
N LEU A 90 -4.30 -8.45 9.36
CA LEU A 90 -4.09 -9.69 8.61
C LEU A 90 -2.61 -10.04 8.50
N VAL A 91 -1.74 -9.06 8.28
CA VAL A 91 -0.28 -9.27 8.29
C VAL A 91 0.20 -9.78 9.64
N PHE A 92 -0.25 -9.19 10.76
CA PHE A 92 0.15 -9.65 12.10
C PHE A 92 -0.31 -11.06 12.41
N ILE A 93 -1.54 -11.41 12.01
CA ILE A 93 -2.09 -12.74 12.22
C ILE A 93 -1.33 -13.75 11.36
N THR A 94 -1.17 -13.47 10.07
CA THR A 94 -0.53 -14.39 9.12
C THR A 94 0.95 -14.59 9.40
N SER A 95 1.70 -13.55 9.80
CA SER A 95 3.11 -13.71 10.18
C SER A 95 3.28 -14.65 11.38
N LYS A 96 2.44 -14.50 12.41
CA LYS A 96 2.46 -15.37 13.59
C LYS A 96 2.04 -16.80 13.28
N LEU A 97 1.02 -16.98 12.44
CA LEU A 97 0.60 -18.30 11.99
C LEU A 97 1.68 -18.97 11.17
N TYR A 98 2.35 -18.23 10.29
CA TYR A 98 3.46 -18.72 9.49
C TYR A 98 4.57 -19.28 10.39
N ILE A 99 5.04 -18.49 11.36
CA ILE A 99 6.08 -18.91 12.32
C ILE A 99 5.62 -20.14 13.11
N LYS A 100 4.39 -20.11 13.64
CA LYS A 100 3.86 -21.18 14.50
C LYS A 100 3.71 -22.53 13.79
N TYR A 101 3.21 -22.53 12.55
CA TYR A 101 2.82 -23.77 11.87
C TYR A 101 3.83 -24.28 10.86
N LEU A 102 4.60 -23.39 10.25
CA LEU A 102 5.57 -23.83 9.25
C LEU A 102 6.91 -24.22 9.88
N MET A 103 7.19 -23.79 11.12
CA MET A 103 8.29 -24.19 12.04
C MET A 103 9.72 -24.05 11.49
N GLU A 104 9.89 -24.12 10.18
CA GLU A 104 11.12 -24.01 9.41
C GLU A 104 10.88 -23.09 8.20
N TYR A 105 11.92 -22.33 7.87
CA TYR A 105 11.91 -21.43 6.74
C TYR A 105 11.78 -22.20 5.41
N ASN A 106 10.74 -21.87 4.64
CA ASN A 106 10.46 -22.53 3.38
C ASN A 106 10.71 -21.58 2.19
N ILE A 107 11.83 -21.81 1.49
CA ILE A 107 12.23 -21.05 0.31
C ILE A 107 11.21 -21.17 -0.85
N ILE A 108 10.50 -22.29 -0.96
CA ILE A 108 9.52 -22.53 -2.02
C ILE A 108 8.34 -21.56 -1.88
N ILE A 109 7.92 -21.26 -0.65
CA ILE A 109 6.84 -20.29 -0.39
C ILE A 109 7.27 -18.89 -0.84
N HIS A 110 8.50 -18.48 -0.54
CA HIS A 110 9.03 -17.17 -0.93
C HIS A 110 9.11 -17.03 -2.46
N ILE A 111 9.63 -18.06 -3.15
CA ILE A 111 9.66 -18.10 -4.61
C ILE A 111 8.23 -18.06 -5.18
N GLY A 112 7.30 -18.81 -4.61
CA GLY A 112 5.90 -18.83 -5.03
C GLY A 112 5.23 -17.45 -4.93
N VAL A 113 5.39 -16.77 -3.79
CA VAL A 113 4.89 -15.40 -3.59
C VAL A 113 5.52 -14.44 -4.59
N PHE A 114 6.85 -14.52 -4.80
CA PHE A 114 7.53 -13.68 -5.79
C PHE A 114 6.99 -13.89 -7.21
N VAL A 115 6.85 -15.14 -7.65
CA VAL A 115 6.37 -15.45 -9.01
C VAL A 115 4.95 -14.92 -9.21
N VAL A 116 4.06 -15.12 -8.24
CA VAL A 116 2.68 -14.61 -8.31
C VAL A 116 2.68 -13.08 -8.37
N SER A 117 3.42 -12.41 -7.48
CA SER A 117 3.50 -10.95 -7.44
C SER A 117 4.14 -10.38 -8.71
N PHE A 118 5.20 -11.02 -9.22
CA PHE A 118 5.83 -10.66 -10.49
C PHE A 118 4.83 -10.70 -11.65
N ILE A 119 4.05 -11.77 -11.77
CA ILE A 119 3.02 -11.90 -12.82
C ILE A 119 1.99 -10.77 -12.70
N ILE A 120 1.46 -10.54 -11.49
CA ILE A 120 0.46 -9.50 -11.24
C ILE A 120 1.02 -8.11 -11.59
N MET A 121 2.22 -7.78 -11.13
CA MET A 121 2.85 -6.49 -11.40
C MET A 121 3.23 -6.33 -12.87
N ALA A 122 3.77 -7.37 -13.51
CA ALA A 122 4.13 -7.34 -14.91
C ALA A 122 2.92 -7.06 -15.82
N ILE A 123 1.74 -7.57 -15.45
CA ILE A 123 0.51 -7.39 -16.22
C ILE A 123 -0.17 -6.05 -15.85
N PHE A 124 -0.39 -5.80 -14.57
CA PHE A 124 -1.29 -4.75 -14.11
C PHE A 124 -0.61 -3.47 -13.61
N SER A 125 0.65 -3.53 -13.17
CA SER A 125 1.38 -2.35 -12.66
C SER A 125 1.88 -1.43 -13.81
N PRO A 126 1.95 -0.11 -13.60
CA PRO A 126 1.30 0.60 -12.51
C PRO A 126 -0.20 0.76 -12.77
N VAL A 127 -0.99 0.57 -11.72
CA VAL A 127 -2.43 0.81 -11.76
C VAL A 127 -2.69 2.28 -11.47
N GLU A 128 -3.15 3.01 -12.48
CA GLU A 128 -3.57 4.40 -12.30
C GLU A 128 -4.77 4.47 -11.36
N ASN A 129 -5.00 5.61 -10.73
CA ASN A 129 -6.29 5.88 -10.08
C ASN A 129 -6.77 7.28 -10.48
N GLU A 130 -8.00 7.63 -10.15
CA GLU A 130 -8.60 8.92 -10.54
C GLU A 130 -7.75 10.12 -10.07
N ASN A 131 -7.04 9.95 -8.95
CA ASN A 131 -6.21 10.98 -8.31
C ASN A 131 -4.74 10.94 -8.74
N LYS A 132 -4.29 9.89 -9.44
CA LYS A 132 -2.91 9.67 -9.90
C LYS A 132 -2.92 9.13 -11.33
N LYS A 133 -2.91 10.07 -12.28
CA LYS A 133 -2.67 9.79 -13.70
C LYS A 133 -1.17 9.61 -13.91
N ILE A 134 -0.78 8.61 -14.70
CA ILE A 134 0.62 8.28 -14.93
C ILE A 134 0.92 8.58 -16.39
N ASP A 135 1.96 9.39 -16.62
CA ASP A 135 2.38 9.67 -17.99
C ASP A 135 2.88 8.39 -18.67
N LYS A 136 2.70 8.30 -19.98
CA LYS A 136 3.10 7.12 -20.77
C LYS A 136 4.61 6.85 -20.65
N SER A 137 5.41 7.91 -20.56
CA SER A 137 6.87 7.81 -20.42
C SER A 137 7.30 7.17 -19.10
N ASP A 138 6.59 7.45 -18.00
CA ASP A 138 6.88 6.94 -16.66
C ASP A 138 6.31 5.54 -16.39
N ARG A 139 5.37 5.06 -17.21
CA ARG A 139 4.66 3.80 -16.98
C ARG A 139 5.61 2.59 -16.90
N LEU A 140 6.53 2.47 -17.85
CA LEU A 140 7.51 1.38 -17.86
C LEU A 140 8.47 1.49 -16.67
N LYS A 141 8.93 2.72 -16.38
CA LYS A 141 9.82 3.00 -15.25
C LYS A 141 9.19 2.58 -13.92
N PHE A 142 7.94 2.97 -13.65
CA PHE A 142 7.26 2.62 -12.41
C PHE A 142 6.99 1.12 -12.29
N LYS A 143 6.67 0.44 -13.40
CA LYS A 143 6.57 -1.03 -13.42
C LYS A 143 7.88 -1.67 -12.98
N ILE A 144 8.98 -1.31 -13.64
CA ILE A 144 10.31 -1.85 -13.33
C ILE A 144 10.67 -1.59 -11.87
N ILE A 145 10.50 -0.35 -11.40
CA ILE A 145 10.79 0.02 -10.01
C ILE A 145 9.95 -0.81 -9.03
N SER A 146 8.63 -0.97 -9.26
CA SER A 146 7.78 -1.78 -8.37
C SER A 146 8.25 -3.23 -8.28
N ILE A 147 8.57 -3.86 -9.42
CA ILE A 147 9.07 -5.24 -9.47
C ILE A 147 10.43 -5.35 -8.77
N SER A 148 11.34 -4.40 -9.02
CA SER A 148 12.66 -4.36 -8.40
C SER A 148 12.57 -4.20 -6.88
N ILE A 149 11.71 -3.33 -6.37
CA ILE A 149 11.50 -3.17 -4.92
C ILE A 149 10.99 -4.47 -4.32
N THR A 150 9.96 -5.08 -4.91
CA THR A 150 9.41 -6.35 -4.40
C THR A 150 10.45 -7.46 -4.40
N PHE A 151 11.26 -7.57 -5.46
CA PHE A 151 12.35 -8.53 -5.51
C PHE A 151 13.40 -8.28 -4.40
N ILE A 152 13.81 -7.03 -4.22
CA ILE A 152 14.79 -6.64 -3.20
C ILE A 152 14.25 -6.91 -1.80
N GLU A 153 13.00 -6.59 -1.52
CA GLU A 153 12.39 -6.83 -0.20
C GLU A 153 12.34 -8.32 0.13
N ILE A 154 12.02 -9.19 -0.83
CA ILE A 154 12.06 -10.64 -0.64
C ILE A 154 13.50 -11.09 -0.39
N ILE A 155 14.47 -10.72 -1.23
CA ILE A 155 15.88 -11.12 -1.04
C ILE A 155 16.42 -10.66 0.32
N LEU A 156 16.12 -9.42 0.70
CA LEU A 156 16.54 -8.86 1.98
C LEU A 156 15.86 -9.55 3.16
N SER A 157 14.55 -9.87 3.07
CA SER A 157 13.86 -10.60 4.13
C SER A 157 14.44 -11.99 4.32
N MET A 158 14.74 -12.68 3.22
CA MET A 158 15.37 -14.00 3.24
C MET A 158 16.77 -13.95 3.87
N PHE A 159 17.59 -12.99 3.45
CA PHE A 159 18.94 -12.79 3.98
C PHE A 159 18.93 -12.50 5.49
N ILE A 160 18.12 -11.52 5.93
CA ILE A 160 18.01 -11.16 7.35
C ILE A 160 17.55 -12.35 8.18
N TYR A 161 16.53 -13.09 7.72
CA TYR A 161 16.03 -14.25 8.44
C TYR A 161 17.11 -15.32 8.61
N TYR A 162 17.83 -15.67 7.53
CA TYR A 162 18.84 -16.73 7.58
C TYR A 162 20.04 -16.37 8.46
N GLU A 163 20.50 -15.12 8.41
CA GLU A 163 21.68 -14.68 9.19
C GLU A 163 21.37 -14.44 10.67
N THR A 164 20.15 -14.02 11.01
CA THR A 164 19.83 -13.53 12.37
C THR A 164 18.73 -14.29 13.08
N GLY A 165 17.95 -15.11 12.38
CA GLY A 165 16.72 -15.72 12.91
C GLY A 165 15.62 -14.70 13.23
N PHE A 166 15.66 -13.50 12.65
CA PHE A 166 14.72 -12.43 12.98
C PHE A 166 13.34 -12.64 12.35
N ASP A 167 12.48 -13.36 13.06
CA ASP A 167 11.12 -13.76 12.63
C ASP A 167 10.24 -12.63 12.10
N SER A 168 10.34 -11.41 12.67
CA SER A 168 9.49 -10.28 12.26
C SER A 168 9.67 -9.91 10.78
N VAL A 169 10.81 -10.24 10.16
CA VAL A 169 11.08 -9.96 8.74
C VAL A 169 10.16 -10.74 7.80
N LEU A 170 9.56 -11.85 8.28
CA LEU A 170 8.62 -12.65 7.51
C LEU A 170 7.29 -11.92 7.23
N ALA A 171 7.04 -10.79 7.91
CA ALA A 171 5.90 -9.92 7.63
C ALA A 171 5.93 -9.32 6.20
N VAL A 172 7.07 -9.32 5.52
CA VAL A 172 7.19 -8.89 4.11
C VAL A 172 6.29 -9.73 3.18
N LEU A 173 6.23 -11.05 3.37
CA LEU A 173 5.45 -11.95 2.51
C LEU A 173 3.94 -11.62 2.46
N PRO A 174 3.22 -11.59 3.60
CA PRO A 174 1.81 -11.21 3.58
C PRO A 174 1.61 -9.74 3.19
N THR A 175 2.60 -8.87 3.38
CA THR A 175 2.53 -7.47 2.91
C THR A 175 2.51 -7.40 1.38
N ILE A 176 3.35 -8.18 0.71
CA ILE A 176 3.36 -8.27 -0.77
C ILE A 176 2.01 -8.80 -1.27
N ILE A 177 1.45 -9.82 -0.61
CA ILE A 177 0.11 -10.34 -0.94
C ILE A 177 -0.95 -9.24 -0.78
N VAL A 178 -0.88 -8.41 0.27
CA VAL A 178 -1.79 -7.27 0.45
C VAL A 178 -1.66 -6.27 -0.72
N VAL A 179 -0.44 -5.98 -1.18
CA VAL A 179 -0.22 -5.11 -2.35
C VAL A 179 -0.87 -5.71 -3.60
N ASP A 180 -0.63 -6.98 -3.86
CA ASP A 180 -1.18 -7.68 -5.02
C ASP A 180 -2.72 -7.67 -5.00
N VAL A 181 -3.33 -7.93 -3.84
CA VAL A 181 -4.77 -7.83 -3.64
C VAL A 181 -5.25 -6.40 -3.90
N ALA A 182 -4.56 -5.38 -3.41
CA ALA A 182 -4.92 -3.98 -3.65
C ALA A 182 -4.85 -3.61 -5.14
N ILE A 183 -3.89 -4.14 -5.89
CA ILE A 183 -3.78 -4.00 -7.36
C ILE A 183 -5.00 -4.64 -8.03
N LEU A 184 -5.30 -5.91 -7.72
CA LEU A 184 -6.41 -6.66 -8.31
C LEU A 184 -7.76 -6.02 -8.01
N VAL A 185 -7.98 -5.57 -6.77
CA VAL A 185 -9.22 -4.88 -6.37
C VAL A 185 -9.43 -3.62 -7.20
N GLU A 186 -8.39 -2.80 -7.42
CA GLU A 186 -8.53 -1.59 -8.24
C GLU A 186 -8.87 -1.91 -9.71
N ILE A 187 -8.28 -2.96 -10.27
CA ILE A 187 -8.60 -3.42 -11.63
C ILE A 187 -10.07 -3.85 -11.73
N ILE A 188 -10.54 -4.69 -10.79
CA ILE A 188 -11.94 -5.16 -10.76
C ILE A 188 -12.91 -3.98 -10.62
N LEU A 189 -12.60 -3.01 -9.76
CA LEU A 189 -13.44 -1.82 -9.57
C LEU A 189 -13.48 -0.94 -10.81
N LYS A 190 -12.36 -0.79 -11.53
CA LYS A 190 -12.33 -0.09 -12.83
C LYS A 190 -13.20 -0.77 -13.87
N GLU A 191 -13.15 -2.09 -13.99
CA GLU A 191 -13.98 -2.84 -14.95
C GLU A 191 -15.47 -2.72 -14.63
N ARG A 192 -15.84 -2.78 -13.35
CA ARG A 192 -17.21 -2.55 -12.90
C ARG A 192 -17.70 -1.15 -13.25
N ARG A 193 -16.90 -0.10 -12.97
CA ARG A 193 -17.24 1.29 -13.32
C ARG A 193 -17.50 1.46 -14.83
N LYS A 194 -16.66 0.88 -15.68
CA LYS A 194 -16.86 0.91 -17.15
C LYS A 194 -18.16 0.23 -17.59
N SER A 195 -18.49 -0.90 -16.96
CA SER A 195 -19.70 -1.68 -17.27
C SER A 195 -21.00 -0.99 -16.86
N TYR A 196 -20.99 -0.14 -15.83
CA TYR A 196 -22.15 0.67 -15.45
C TYR A 196 -22.38 1.82 -16.44
N VAL A 197 -21.33 2.54 -16.81
CA VAL A 197 -21.42 3.66 -17.76
C VAL A 197 -21.87 3.20 -19.15
N SER A 198 -21.50 1.98 -19.58
CA SER A 198 -21.98 1.44 -20.86
C SER A 198 -23.46 1.07 -20.83
N LYS A 199 -24.01 0.66 -19.67
CA LYS A 199 -25.44 0.35 -19.50
C LYS A 199 -26.32 1.59 -19.43
N GLU A 200 -25.85 2.69 -18.86
CA GLU A 200 -26.61 3.96 -18.81
C GLU A 200 -26.69 4.67 -20.18
N LYS A 201 -25.84 4.31 -21.13
CA LYS A 201 -25.83 4.87 -22.49
C LYS A 201 -26.68 4.09 -23.50
N CYS A 202 -27.27 2.96 -23.10
CA CYS A 202 -28.08 2.09 -23.95
C CYS A 202 -29.56 2.20 -23.56
#